data_AF-A0A385Z357-F1
#
_entry.id   AF-A0A385Z357-F1
#
_cell.length_a   1.000
_cell.length_b   1.000
_cell.length_c   1.000
_cell.angle_alpha   90.00
_cell.angle_beta   90.00
_cell.angle_gamma   90.00
#
_symmetry.space_group_name_H-M   'P 1'
#
loop_
_entity.id
_entity.type
_entity.pdbx_description
1 polymer ?
#
loop_
_entity_poly.entity_id
_entity_poly.type
_entity_poly.pdbx_seq_one_letter_code
_entity_poly.pdbx_strand_id
1 'polypeptide(L)'
;MPPVQPVPKPPSIMKAHPRYAPPPGGNCHWDNNLGVYVLENARDLYYRERTYYRWDNGWFWSNSPQGPWQETDSSGVPPGLTKRYAQ
;
A
#
# COMPACT_ATOMS: atom_id res chain seq x y z
N MET A 1 -26.17 -20.40 20.74
CA MET A 1 -25.09 -19.39 20.72
C MET A 1 -25.10 -18.77 19.33
N PRO A 2 -25.23 -17.45 19.14
CA PRO A 2 -25.13 -16.89 17.80
C PRO A 2 -23.66 -16.88 17.35
N PRO A 3 -23.34 -17.04 16.05
CA PRO A 3 -21.98 -16.96 15.58
C PRO A 3 -21.48 -15.51 15.75
N VAL A 4 -20.34 -15.36 16.41
CA VAL A 4 -19.61 -14.09 16.44
C VAL A 4 -19.18 -13.76 15.02
N GLN A 5 -19.89 -12.84 14.38
CA GLN A 5 -19.44 -12.24 13.12
C GLN A 5 -18.07 -11.61 13.40
N PRO A 6 -17.02 -11.88 12.59
CA PRO A 6 -15.76 -11.17 12.75
C PRO A 6 -16.04 -9.68 12.52
N VAL A 7 -15.96 -8.91 13.60
CA VAL A 7 -16.02 -7.45 13.57
C VAL A 7 -15.06 -6.97 12.47
N PRO A 8 -15.54 -6.19 11.48
CA PRO A 8 -14.64 -5.57 10.52
C PRO A 8 -13.68 -4.71 11.33
N LYS A 9 -12.41 -5.13 11.38
CA LYS A 9 -11.35 -4.37 12.06
C LYS A 9 -11.45 -2.94 11.51
N PRO A 10 -11.57 -1.91 12.38
CA PRO A 10 -11.70 -0.56 11.91
C PRO A 10 -10.55 -0.29 10.94
N PRO A 11 -10.83 0.32 9.76
CA PRO A 11 -9.78 0.65 8.83
C PRO A 11 -8.77 1.49 9.61
N SER A 12 -7.59 0.93 9.86
CA SER A 12 -6.49 1.63 10.51
C SER A 12 -5.82 2.52 9.48
N ILE A 13 -6.67 3.27 8.78
CA ILE A 13 -6.38 4.09 7.64
C ILE A 13 -6.20 5.50 8.19
N MET A 14 -4.98 6.02 8.14
CA MET A 14 -4.62 7.35 8.65
C MET A 14 -4.06 8.22 7.53
N LYS A 15 -4.25 9.54 7.59
CA LYS A 15 -3.80 10.46 6.53
C LYS A 15 -2.27 10.54 6.43
N ALA A 16 -1.58 10.36 7.56
CA ALA A 16 -0.13 10.40 7.65
C ALA A 16 0.35 9.50 8.79
N HIS A 17 1.48 8.82 8.57
CA HIS A 17 2.18 8.03 9.57
C HIS A 17 3.37 8.84 10.11
N PRO A 18 3.61 8.85 11.44
CA PRO A 18 4.68 9.68 12.04
C PRO A 18 6.10 9.26 11.63
N ARG A 19 6.30 8.00 11.23
CA ARG A 19 7.62 7.48 10.78
C ARG A 19 7.83 7.59 9.28
N TYR A 20 6.76 7.47 8.49
CA TYR A 20 6.87 7.34 7.03
C TYR A 20 6.34 8.62 6.39
N ALA A 21 7.18 9.31 5.62
CA ALA A 21 6.75 10.53 4.95
C ALA A 21 5.56 10.25 4.02
N PRO A 22 4.51 11.09 4.01
CA PRO A 22 3.46 11.02 3.00
C PRO A 22 4.00 11.45 1.62
N PRO A 23 3.46 10.93 0.51
CA PRO A 23 3.84 11.36 -0.81
C PRO A 23 3.45 12.83 -1.05
N PRO A 24 4.30 13.61 -1.73
CA PRO A 24 3.96 14.98 -2.07
C PRO A 24 2.81 15.00 -3.09
N GLY A 25 1.64 15.52 -2.68
CA GLY A 25 0.58 15.94 -3.62
C GLY A 25 -0.48 14.91 -4.01
N GLY A 26 -0.63 13.79 -3.31
CA GLY A 26 -1.62 12.75 -3.68
C GLY A 26 -2.66 12.46 -2.61
N ASN A 27 -3.93 12.39 -3.00
CA ASN A 27 -5.02 11.80 -2.21
C ASN A 27 -4.62 10.35 -1.87
N CYS A 28 -4.07 10.14 -0.68
CA CYS A 28 -3.55 8.87 -0.23
C CYS A 28 -3.82 8.69 1.26
N HIS A 29 -3.84 7.44 1.68
CA HIS A 29 -4.06 7.09 3.07
C HIS A 29 -3.12 5.96 3.49
N TRP A 30 -2.47 6.13 4.63
CA TRP A 30 -1.67 5.08 5.25
C TRP A 30 -2.58 3.97 5.74
N ASP A 31 -2.44 2.78 5.20
CA ASP A 31 -3.09 1.57 5.68
C ASP A 31 -2.13 0.83 6.62
N ASN A 32 -2.48 0.78 7.92
CA ASN A 32 -1.65 0.12 8.93
C ASN A 32 -1.66 -1.41 8.81
N ASN A 33 -2.65 -2.00 8.12
CA ASN A 33 -2.68 -3.43 7.85
C ASN A 33 -1.69 -3.80 6.74
N LEU A 34 -1.60 -2.94 5.72
CA LEU A 34 -0.67 -3.13 4.60
C LEU A 34 0.74 -2.60 4.89
N GLY A 35 0.85 -1.59 5.75
CA GLY A 35 2.11 -0.89 6.06
C GLY A 35 2.57 0.03 4.93
N VAL A 36 1.62 0.60 4.18
CA VAL A 36 1.86 1.50 3.03
C VAL A 36 0.81 2.58 2.95
N TYR A 37 1.13 3.67 2.28
CA TYR A 37 0.14 4.60 1.75
C TYR A 37 -0.53 3.99 0.52
N VAL A 38 -1.84 3.88 0.52
CA VAL A 38 -2.64 3.52 -0.65
C VAL A 38 -3.00 4.82 -1.37
N LEU A 39 -2.74 4.89 -2.67
CA LEU A 39 -3.14 6.04 -3.47
C LEU A 39 -4.60 5.86 -3.90
N GLU A 40 -5.47 6.80 -3.55
CA GLU A 40 -6.90 6.71 -3.90
C GLU A 40 -7.15 7.07 -5.36
N ASN A 41 -6.25 7.88 -5.94
CA ASN A 41 -6.33 8.31 -7.33
C ASN A 41 -5.85 7.24 -8.34
N ALA A 42 -5.26 6.13 -7.86
CA ALA A 42 -4.71 5.11 -8.71
C ALA A 42 -4.97 3.72 -8.11
N ARG A 43 -5.67 2.89 -8.87
CA ARG A 43 -5.91 1.49 -8.51
C ARG A 43 -4.57 0.76 -8.44
N ASP A 44 -4.41 -0.08 -7.42
CA ASP A 44 -3.25 -0.94 -7.26
C ASP A 44 -1.91 -0.19 -7.12
N LEU A 45 -1.97 1.10 -6.76
CA LEU A 45 -0.81 1.96 -6.52
C LEU A 45 -0.69 2.29 -5.03
N TYR A 46 0.52 2.12 -4.55
CA TYR A 46 0.91 2.23 -3.16
C TYR A 46 2.18 3.08 -3.07
N TYR A 47 2.46 3.61 -1.88
CA TYR A 47 3.62 4.42 -1.62
C TYR A 47 4.14 4.16 -0.21
N ARG A 48 5.45 4.07 -0.07
CA ARG A 48 6.11 3.94 1.22
C ARG A 48 7.49 4.56 1.12
N GLU A 49 7.79 5.48 2.03
CA GLU A 49 9.15 6.00 2.24
C GLU A 49 9.84 6.48 0.95
N ARG A 50 9.14 7.25 0.11
CA ARG A 50 9.65 7.75 -1.19
C ARG A 50 9.79 6.71 -2.31
N THR A 51 9.19 5.55 -2.11
CA THR A 51 9.03 4.55 -3.15
C THR A 51 7.55 4.33 -3.42
N TYR A 52 7.15 4.51 -4.67
CA TYR A 52 5.86 4.07 -5.20
C TYR A 52 5.95 2.61 -5.54
N TYR A 53 4.92 1.84 -5.21
CA TYR A 53 4.78 0.44 -5.55
C TYR A 53 3.48 0.27 -6.30
N ARG A 54 3.51 -0.38 -7.46
CA ARG A 54 2.31 -0.71 -8.23
C ARG A 54 2.23 -2.21 -8.45
N TRP A 55 1.02 -2.72 -8.52
CA TRP A 55 0.76 -4.09 -8.95
C TRP A 55 0.22 -4.09 -10.39
N ASP A 56 0.92 -4.80 -11.28
CA ASP A 56 0.59 -4.94 -12.69
C ASP A 56 0.98 -6.34 -13.18
N ASN A 57 0.22 -7.36 -12.77
CA ASN A 57 0.55 -8.78 -13.01
C ASN A 57 1.95 -9.20 -12.45
N GLY A 58 2.44 -8.42 -11.50
CA GLY A 58 3.78 -8.43 -10.93
C GLY A 58 3.96 -7.18 -10.08
N TRP A 59 4.92 -7.19 -9.16
CA TRP A 59 5.21 -5.99 -8.37
C TRP A 59 6.21 -5.11 -9.12
N PHE A 60 5.92 -3.81 -9.14
CA PHE A 60 6.86 -2.83 -9.64
C PHE A 60 7.01 -1.74 -8.60
N TRP A 61 8.20 -1.15 -8.55
CA TRP A 61 8.48 -0.02 -7.69
C TRP A 61 9.16 1.09 -8.48
N SER A 62 9.01 2.32 -8.01
CA SER A 62 9.71 3.46 -8.56
C SER A 62 9.85 4.53 -7.50
N ASN A 63 10.93 5.31 -7.52
CA ASN A 63 11.03 6.49 -6.68
C ASN A 63 10.17 7.66 -7.17
N SER A 64 9.54 7.53 -8.34
CA SER A 64 8.74 8.56 -8.99
C SER A 64 7.41 7.99 -9.49
N PRO A 65 6.30 8.75 -9.41
CA PRO A 65 5.00 8.31 -9.92
C PRO A 65 4.96 8.17 -11.45
N GLN A 66 5.93 8.77 -12.15
CA GLN A 66 6.08 8.66 -13.62
C GLN A 66 7.03 7.54 -14.04
N GLY A 67 7.68 6.82 -13.11
CA GLY A 67 8.74 5.87 -13.40
C GLY A 67 10.15 6.51 -13.41
N PRO A 68 11.21 5.75 -13.78
CA PRO A 68 11.18 4.39 -14.32
C PRO A 68 10.67 3.38 -13.29
N TRP A 69 9.75 2.52 -13.72
CA TRP A 69 9.25 1.42 -12.90
C TRP A 69 10.21 0.24 -13.02
N GLN A 70 10.67 -0.25 -11.89
CA GLN A 70 11.50 -1.43 -11.80
C GLN A 70 10.65 -2.59 -11.30
N GLU A 71 10.77 -3.74 -11.95
CA GLU A 71 10.22 -4.98 -11.43
C GLU A 71 10.82 -5.26 -10.05
N THR A 72 9.98 -5.70 -9.13
CA THR A 72 10.41 -6.19 -7.83
C THR A 72 9.59 -7.41 -7.49
N ASP A 73 10.15 -8.26 -6.64
CA ASP A 73 9.42 -9.37 -6.09
C ASP A 73 8.63 -8.93 -4.86
N SER A 74 7.84 -9.88 -4.37
CA SER A 74 7.20 -9.89 -3.06
C SER A 74 8.09 -9.50 -1.87
N SER A 75 9.42 -9.58 -2.04
CA SER A 75 10.44 -9.23 -1.05
C SER A 75 10.68 -7.72 -0.95
N GLY A 76 10.49 -6.97 -2.04
CA GLY A 76 10.67 -5.51 -2.08
C GLY A 76 9.42 -4.74 -1.66
N VAL A 77 8.27 -5.40 -1.71
CA VAL A 77 7.00 -4.88 -1.22
C VAL A 77 6.71 -5.34 0.21
N PRO A 78 6.02 -4.53 1.02
CA PRO A 78 5.67 -4.91 2.36
C PRO A 78 4.76 -6.14 2.39
N PRO A 79 4.91 -7.02 3.39
CA PRO A 79 4.26 -8.32 3.43
C PRO A 79 2.73 -8.22 3.49
N GLY A 80 2.16 -7.11 3.97
CA GLY A 80 0.72 -6.87 3.95
C GLY A 80 0.18 -6.72 2.52
N LEU A 81 0.92 -6.03 1.65
CA LEU A 81 0.59 -5.94 0.22
C LEU A 81 0.72 -7.28 -0.48
N THR A 82 1.88 -7.94 -0.32
CA THR A 82 2.12 -9.26 -0.91
C THR A 82 0.99 -10.23 -0.55
N LYS A 83 0.59 -10.29 0.73
CA LYS A 83 -0.51 -11.15 1.18
C LYS A 83 -1.84 -10.83 0.52
N ARG A 84 -2.13 -9.55 0.25
CA ARG A 84 -3.37 -9.11 -0.41
C ARG A 84 -3.47 -9.57 -1.86
N TYR A 85 -2.35 -9.60 -2.58
CA TYR A 85 -2.29 -9.97 -4.00
C TYR A 85 -1.90 -11.43 -4.26
N ALA A 86 -1.39 -12.13 -3.25
CA ALA A 86 -1.11 -13.56 -3.31
C ALA A 86 -2.34 -14.45 -3.06
N GLN A 87 -3.54 -13.87 -2.90
CA GLN A 87 -4.78 -14.56 -2.53
C GLN A 87 -5.76 -14.66 -3.70
#